data_AF-A0A6A3IGD0-F1
#
_entry.id   AF-A0A6A3IGD0-F1
#
_cell.length_a   1.000
_cell.length_b   1.000
_cell.length_c   1.000
_cell.angle_alpha   90.00
_cell.angle_beta   90.00
_cell.angle_gamma   90.00
#
_symmetry.space_group_name_H-M   'P 1'
#
loop_
_entity.id
_entity.type
_entity.pdbx_description
1 polymer ?
#
loop_
_entity_poly.entity_id
_entity_poly.type
_entity_poly.pdbx_seq_one_letter_code
_entity_poly.pdbx_strand_id
1 'polypeptide(L)'
;MAKDDRDVAIKNADYLRYELDQEIKRANELKMKLDSYAACCDTEHCIETFVGKRIHDHLKMSRLDRCRVVVKQKEKVKPEDAASLEQDLIETFKTRKVLCHEPGAVDKTDHPSFHQRCVSIQRCVEYLEKQSD
;
A
#
# COMPACT_ATOMS: atom_id res chain seq x y z
N MET A 1 44.64 13.13 -31.05
CA MET A 1 43.34 13.41 -31.70
C MET A 1 42.44 12.18 -31.66
N ALA A 2 42.54 11.18 -32.56
CA ALA A 2 41.58 10.06 -32.58
C ALA A 2 41.50 9.19 -31.29
N LYS A 3 42.56 9.13 -30.49
CA LYS A 3 42.57 8.43 -29.19
C LYS A 3 41.90 9.26 -28.09
N ASP A 4 42.16 10.57 -28.08
CA ASP A 4 41.56 11.51 -27.11
C ASP A 4 40.05 11.63 -27.34
N ASP A 5 39.61 11.65 -28.60
CA ASP A 5 38.20 11.68 -28.97
C ASP A 5 37.47 10.40 -28.54
N ARG A 6 38.14 9.25 -28.62
CA ARG A 6 37.61 7.96 -28.14
C ARG A 6 37.46 7.95 -26.63
N ASP A 7 38.47 8.43 -25.90
CA ASP A 7 38.45 8.45 -24.43
C ASP A 7 37.37 9.42 -23.89
N VAL A 8 37.14 10.55 -24.59
CA VAL A 8 36.02 11.47 -24.30
C VAL A 8 34.67 10.82 -24.55
N ALA A 9 34.51 10.12 -25.68
CA ALA A 9 33.25 9.42 -26.00
C ALA A 9 32.90 8.34 -24.97
N ILE A 10 33.89 7.58 -24.47
CA ILE A 10 33.70 6.57 -23.43
C ILE A 10 33.24 7.22 -22.12
N LYS A 11 33.92 8.28 -21.67
CA LYS A 11 33.53 9.01 -20.44
C LYS A 11 32.11 9.57 -20.53
N ASN A 12 31.72 10.11 -21.68
CA ASN A 12 30.37 10.60 -21.89
C ASN A 12 29.34 9.46 -21.84
N ALA A 13 29.64 8.30 -22.43
CA ALA A 13 28.76 7.13 -22.37
C ALA A 13 28.60 6.61 -20.93
N ASP A 14 29.68 6.55 -20.15
CA ASP A 14 29.62 6.16 -18.74
C ASP A 14 28.82 7.15 -17.89
N TYR A 15 29.00 8.45 -18.12
CA TYR A 15 28.21 9.48 -17.45
C TYR A 15 26.72 9.38 -17.77
N LEU A 16 26.36 9.21 -19.04
CA LEU A 16 24.97 9.03 -19.46
C LEU A 16 24.35 7.76 -18.88
N ARG A 17 25.12 6.67 -18.78
CA ARG A 17 24.66 5.43 -18.13
C ARG A 17 24.39 5.65 -16.65
N TYR A 18 25.27 6.38 -15.96
CA TYR A 18 25.06 6.74 -14.56
C TYR A 18 23.81 7.59 -14.36
N GLU A 19 23.58 8.62 -15.18
CA GLU A 19 22.37 9.44 -15.12
C GLU A 19 21.10 8.61 -15.35
N LEU A 20 21.13 7.71 -16.35
CA LEU A 20 20.02 6.81 -16.64
C LEU A 20 19.69 5.91 -15.45
N ASP A 21 20.71 5.32 -14.80
CA ASP A 21 20.52 4.47 -13.62
C ASP A 21 19.88 5.25 -12.45
N GLN A 22 20.26 6.52 -12.25
CA GLN A 22 19.65 7.38 -11.24
C GLN A 22 18.19 7.67 -11.54
N GLU A 23 17.85 7.97 -12.80
CA GLU A 23 16.46 8.25 -13.19
C GLU A 23 15.58 6.99 -13.12
N ILE A 24 16.11 5.82 -13.50
CA ILE A 24 15.41 4.53 -13.30
C ILE A 24 15.15 4.29 -11.81
N LYS A 25 16.12 4.55 -10.95
CA LYS A 25 15.95 4.41 -9.50
C LYS A 25 14.85 5.35 -8.98
N ARG A 26 14.87 6.62 -9.38
CA ARG A 26 13.83 7.61 -9.01
C ARG A 26 12.44 7.20 -9.50
N ALA A 27 12.35 6.71 -10.74
CA ALA A 27 11.10 6.24 -11.32
C ALA A 27 10.54 5.04 -10.55
N ASN A 28 11.38 4.08 -10.16
CA ASN A 28 10.98 2.93 -9.36
C ASN A 28 10.52 3.35 -7.95
N GLU A 29 11.21 4.29 -7.31
CA GLU A 29 10.79 4.84 -6.01
C GLU A 29 9.43 5.54 -6.10
N LEU A 30 9.21 6.37 -7.13
CA LEU A 30 7.91 7.01 -7.38
C LEU A 30 6.80 6.01 -7.67
N LYS A 31 7.11 4.97 -8.46
CA LYS A 31 6.17 3.89 -8.74
C LYS A 31 5.75 3.17 -7.46
N MET A 32 6.69 2.81 -6.58
CA MET A 32 6.37 2.17 -5.31
C MET A 32 5.51 3.05 -4.40
N LYS A 33 5.76 4.37 -4.39
CA LYS A 33 4.90 5.33 -3.68
C LYS A 33 3.47 5.26 -4.21
N LEU A 34 3.28 5.39 -5.52
CA LEU A 34 1.96 5.30 -6.17
C LEU A 34 1.26 3.97 -5.91
N ASP A 35 1.96 2.84 -6.07
CA ASP A 35 1.42 1.50 -5.85
C ASP A 35 0.95 1.30 -4.40
N SER A 36 1.62 1.92 -3.43
CA SER A 36 1.19 1.88 -2.02
C SER A 36 -0.08 2.70 -1.76
N TYR A 37 -0.25 3.84 -2.44
CA TYR A 37 -1.46 4.66 -2.35
C TYR A 37 -2.65 3.93 -3.00
N ALA A 38 -2.43 3.36 -4.19
CA ALA A 38 -3.43 2.55 -4.88
C ALA A 38 -3.89 1.38 -4.00
N ALA A 39 -2.96 0.61 -3.43
CA ALA A 39 -3.29 -0.50 -2.54
C ALA A 39 -4.08 -0.06 -1.30
N CYS A 40 -3.77 1.12 -0.73
CA CYS A 40 -4.53 1.68 0.38
C CYS A 40 -5.98 1.99 -0.03
N CYS A 41 -6.19 2.65 -1.17
CA CYS A 41 -7.52 2.93 -1.72
C CYS A 41 -8.30 1.65 -2.02
N ASP A 42 -7.66 0.66 -2.65
CA ASP A 42 -8.27 -0.63 -2.98
C ASP A 42 -8.68 -1.38 -1.71
N THR A 43 -7.85 -1.31 -0.66
CA THR A 43 -8.17 -1.91 0.65
C THR A 43 -9.36 -1.22 1.31
N GLU A 44 -9.43 0.12 1.30
CA GLU A 44 -10.60 0.85 1.80
C GLU A 44 -11.86 0.44 1.04
N HIS A 45 -11.80 0.38 -0.28
CA HIS A 45 -12.92 -0.02 -1.13
C HIS A 45 -13.35 -1.47 -0.91
N CYS A 46 -12.40 -2.39 -0.73
CA CYS A 46 -12.64 -3.79 -0.43
C CYS A 46 -13.41 -3.96 0.88
N ILE A 47 -12.98 -3.26 1.94
CA ILE A 47 -13.66 -3.25 3.25
C ILE A 47 -15.07 -2.66 3.12
N GLU A 48 -15.21 -1.54 2.42
CA GLU A 48 -16.52 -0.90 2.22
C GLU A 48 -17.51 -1.84 1.52
N THR A 49 -17.08 -2.49 0.45
CA THR A 49 -17.89 -3.45 -0.31
C THR A 49 -18.29 -4.63 0.57
N PHE A 50 -17.35 -5.21 1.31
CA PHE A 50 -17.59 -6.31 2.23
C PHE A 50 -18.63 -5.94 3.32
N VAL A 51 -18.48 -4.77 3.94
CA VAL A 51 -19.41 -4.31 4.99
C VAL A 51 -20.77 -3.97 4.38
N GLY A 52 -20.80 -3.38 3.18
CA GLY A 52 -22.04 -2.98 2.51
C GLY A 52 -22.99 -4.12 2.17
N LYS A 53 -22.46 -5.33 1.94
CA LYS A 53 -23.28 -6.54 1.79
C LYS A 53 -23.95 -7.02 3.08
N ARG A 54 -23.45 -6.57 4.25
CA ARG A 54 -23.90 -7.02 5.57
C ARG A 54 -24.67 -5.96 6.34
N ILE A 55 -24.42 -4.68 6.06
CA ILE A 55 -25.01 -3.54 6.76
C ILE A 55 -25.50 -2.52 5.72
N HIS A 56 -26.82 -2.32 5.66
CA HIS A 56 -27.46 -1.39 4.72
C HIS A 56 -26.88 0.03 4.81
N ASP A 57 -26.79 0.58 6.02
CA ASP A 57 -26.33 1.96 6.28
C ASP A 57 -24.81 2.07 6.54
N HIS A 58 -24.00 1.15 6.00
CA HIS A 58 -22.55 1.09 6.22
C HIS A 58 -21.81 2.39 5.86
N LEU A 59 -22.32 3.22 4.95
CA LEU A 59 -21.73 4.51 4.60
C LEU A 59 -21.83 5.56 5.72
N LYS A 60 -22.76 5.40 6.66
CA LYS A 60 -22.86 6.25 7.86
C LYS A 60 -21.87 5.84 8.96
N MET A 61 -21.23 4.67 8.82
CA MET A 61 -20.27 4.16 9.79
C MET A 61 -18.92 4.85 9.61
N SER A 62 -18.20 5.04 10.72
CA SER A 62 -16.81 5.46 10.65
C SER A 62 -15.96 4.37 9.99
N ARG A 63 -14.80 4.74 9.42
CA ARG A 63 -13.83 3.78 8.88
C ARG A 63 -13.47 2.70 9.91
N LEU A 64 -13.23 3.11 11.16
CA LEU A 64 -12.89 2.19 12.25
C LEU A 64 -14.02 1.22 12.56
N ASP A 65 -15.28 1.68 12.55
CA ASP A 65 -16.42 0.80 12.79
C ASP A 65 -16.61 -0.21 11.65
N ARG A 66 -16.36 0.18 10.40
CA ARG A 66 -16.34 -0.75 9.26
C ARG A 66 -15.26 -1.82 9.45
N CYS A 67 -14.09 -1.45 9.93
CA CYS A 67 -13.00 -2.38 10.23
C CYS A 67 -13.34 -3.35 11.36
N ARG A 68 -14.03 -2.89 12.40
CA ARG A 68 -14.52 -3.77 13.48
C ARG A 68 -15.46 -4.85 12.97
N VAL A 69 -16.24 -4.59 11.92
CA VAL A 69 -17.09 -5.61 11.29
C VAL A 69 -16.24 -6.70 10.65
N VAL A 70 -15.17 -6.32 9.94
CA VAL A 70 -14.23 -7.27 9.33
C VAL A 70 -13.55 -8.12 10.40
N VAL A 71 -13.04 -7.50 11.47
CA VAL A 71 -12.40 -8.20 12.60
C VAL A 71 -13.39 -9.18 13.26
N LYS A 72 -14.62 -8.76 13.54
CA LYS A 72 -15.66 -9.65 14.09
C LYS A 72 -16.00 -10.81 13.18
N GLN A 73 -15.93 -10.63 11.86
CA GLN A 73 -16.09 -11.76 10.95
C GLN A 73 -14.88 -12.68 11.01
N LYS A 74 -13.66 -12.13 11.08
CA LYS A 74 -12.44 -12.92 11.24
C LYS A 74 -12.45 -13.72 12.53
N GLU A 75 -12.93 -13.18 13.64
CA GLU A 75 -13.11 -13.88 14.92
C GLU A 75 -13.99 -15.14 14.78
N LYS A 76 -15.01 -15.10 13.92
CA LYS A 76 -15.89 -16.25 13.67
C LYS A 76 -15.25 -17.33 12.79
N VAL A 77 -14.43 -16.93 11.82
CA VAL A 77 -13.84 -17.84 10.82
C VAL A 77 -12.53 -18.42 11.31
N LYS A 78 -11.63 -17.57 11.84
CA LYS A 78 -10.30 -17.94 12.30
C LYS A 78 -9.84 -16.98 13.42
N PRO A 79 -10.28 -17.21 14.67
CA PRO A 79 -10.08 -16.29 15.79
C PRO A 79 -8.62 -16.02 16.14
N GLU A 80 -7.73 -16.99 15.96
CA GLU A 80 -6.31 -16.86 16.27
C GLU A 80 -5.60 -15.76 15.44
N ASP A 81 -6.13 -15.45 14.26
CA ASP A 81 -5.59 -14.43 13.37
C ASP A 81 -6.27 -13.06 13.56
N ALA A 82 -7.38 -12.98 14.30
CA ALA A 82 -8.21 -11.78 14.37
C ALA A 82 -7.48 -10.59 15.00
N ALA A 83 -6.69 -10.84 16.05
CA ALA A 83 -5.90 -9.81 16.70
C ALA A 83 -4.81 -9.24 15.77
N SER A 84 -4.18 -10.09 14.96
CA SER A 84 -3.20 -9.65 13.95
C SER A 84 -3.86 -8.76 12.90
N LEU A 85 -5.05 -9.16 12.41
CA LEU A 85 -5.80 -8.36 11.44
C LEU A 85 -6.22 -7.00 12.01
N GLU A 86 -6.67 -6.96 13.27
CA GLU A 86 -7.03 -5.71 13.94
C GLU A 86 -5.83 -4.76 14.04
N GLN A 87 -4.66 -5.27 14.42
CA GLN A 87 -3.42 -4.49 14.45
C GLN A 87 -3.05 -3.96 13.07
N ASP A 88 -3.12 -4.80 12.03
CA ASP A 88 -2.82 -4.38 10.66
C ASP A 88 -3.77 -3.29 10.17
N LEU A 89 -5.07 -3.39 10.47
CA LEU A 89 -6.06 -2.36 10.15
C LEU A 89 -5.73 -1.05 10.86
N ILE A 90 -5.50 -1.09 12.18
CA ILE A 90 -5.15 0.10 12.98
C ILE A 90 -3.91 0.79 12.41
N GLU A 91 -2.85 0.03 12.14
CA GLU A 91 -1.60 0.59 11.65
C GLU A 91 -1.76 1.15 10.23
N THR A 92 -2.53 0.49 9.37
CA THR A 92 -2.85 1.00 8.03
C THR A 92 -3.53 2.37 8.08
N PHE A 93 -4.52 2.58 8.97
CA PHE A 93 -5.16 3.89 9.10
C PHE A 93 -4.27 4.95 9.72
N LYS A 94 -3.37 4.58 10.64
CA LYS A 94 -2.36 5.50 11.16
C LYS A 94 -1.43 5.97 10.04
N THR A 95 -0.85 5.03 9.28
CA THR A 95 0.02 5.36 8.15
C THR A 95 -0.71 6.21 7.11
N ARG A 96 -1.95 5.84 6.73
CA ARG A 96 -2.78 6.65 5.84
C ARG A 96 -2.99 8.07 6.37
N LYS A 97 -3.34 8.21 7.65
CA LYS A 97 -3.55 9.53 8.26
C LYS A 97 -2.29 10.39 8.17
N VAL A 98 -1.12 9.82 8.48
CA VAL A 98 0.17 10.48 8.35
C VAL A 98 0.42 10.91 6.90
N LEU A 99 0.28 9.97 5.95
CA LEU A 99 0.46 10.22 4.52
C LEU A 99 -0.48 11.30 3.94
N CYS A 100 -1.68 11.47 4.49
CA CYS A 100 -2.63 12.47 4.02
C CYS A 100 -2.43 13.87 4.61
N HIS A 101 -1.81 14.00 5.78
CA HIS A 101 -1.84 15.25 6.55
C HIS A 101 -0.46 15.78 6.94
N GLU A 102 0.58 14.95 6.97
CA GLU A 102 1.92 15.36 7.39
C GLU A 102 2.81 15.70 6.19
N PRO A 103 3.27 16.96 6.05
CA PRO A 103 4.19 17.34 4.98
C PRO A 103 5.47 16.50 5.00
N GLY A 104 5.87 15.98 3.84
CA GLY A 104 7.08 15.16 3.68
C GLY A 104 6.98 13.75 4.26
N ALA A 105 5.80 13.31 4.75
CA ALA A 105 5.60 11.95 5.21
C ALA A 105 5.81 10.90 4.11
N VAL A 106 5.50 11.25 2.86
CA VAL A 106 5.70 10.39 1.69
C VAL A 106 7.15 9.94 1.56
N ASP A 107 8.13 10.80 1.86
CA ASP A 107 9.54 10.42 1.71
C ASP A 107 10.08 9.62 2.90
N LYS A 108 9.36 9.62 4.02
CA LYS A 108 9.75 8.92 5.27
C LYS A 108 9.04 7.59 5.47
N THR A 109 8.00 7.32 4.68
CA THR A 109 7.17 6.13 4.84
C THR A 109 7.86 4.93 4.21
N ASP A 110 7.87 3.80 4.93
CA ASP A 110 8.22 2.51 4.36
C ASP A 110 7.08 2.01 3.46
N HIS A 111 7.10 2.48 2.20
CA HIS A 111 6.09 2.17 1.20
C HIS A 111 5.96 0.68 0.87
N PRO A 112 7.05 -0.10 0.73
CA PRO A 112 6.95 -1.55 0.57
C PRO A 112 6.18 -2.24 1.69
N SER A 113 6.51 -1.96 2.96
CA SER A 113 5.81 -2.56 4.10
C SER A 113 4.35 -2.12 4.18
N PHE A 114 4.08 -0.84 3.91
CA PHE A 114 2.71 -0.32 3.89
C PHE A 114 1.86 -0.96 2.78
N HIS A 115 2.40 -1.06 1.56
CA HIS A 115 1.75 -1.73 0.43
C HIS A 115 1.44 -3.19 0.75
N GLN A 116 2.43 -3.92 1.27
CA GLN A 116 2.27 -5.34 1.61
C GLN A 116 1.17 -5.55 2.67
N ARG A 117 1.08 -4.65 3.66
CA ARG A 117 0.01 -4.70 4.68
C ARG A 117 -1.37 -4.47 4.07
N CYS A 118 -1.51 -3.48 3.19
CA CYS A 118 -2.76 -3.23 2.46
C CYS A 118 -3.20 -4.48 1.68
N VAL A 119 -2.30 -5.05 0.87
CA VAL A 119 -2.58 -6.27 0.09
C VAL A 119 -2.94 -7.46 0.99
N SER A 120 -2.27 -7.61 2.15
CA SER A 120 -2.59 -8.67 3.11
C SER A 120 -4.02 -8.53 3.67
N ILE A 121 -4.41 -7.31 4.06
CA ILE A 121 -5.77 -7.02 4.54
C ILE A 121 -6.79 -7.31 3.43
N GLN A 122 -6.55 -6.85 2.21
CA GLN A 122 -7.44 -7.09 1.07
C GLN A 122 -7.67 -8.59 0.87
N ARG A 123 -6.59 -9.40 0.82
CA ARG A 123 -6.70 -10.87 0.70
C ARG A 123 -7.47 -11.49 1.86
N CYS A 124 -7.31 -10.97 3.07
CA CYS A 124 -8.06 -11.42 4.23
C CYS A 124 -9.56 -11.14 4.06
N VAL A 125 -9.94 -9.94 3.62
CA VAL A 125 -11.34 -9.57 3.36
C VAL A 125 -11.94 -10.43 2.25
N GLU A 126 -11.22 -10.64 1.14
CA GLU A 126 -11.63 -11.52 0.04
C GLU A 126 -11.81 -12.97 0.49
N TYR A 127 -10.95 -13.46 1.39
CA TYR A 127 -11.11 -14.78 1.99
C TYR A 127 -12.37 -14.85 2.86
N LEU A 128 -12.60 -13.86 3.73
CA LEU A 128 -13.78 -13.82 4.59
C LEU A 128 -15.08 -13.76 3.77
N GLU A 129 -15.05 -13.07 2.64
CA GLU A 129 -16.18 -13.02 1.72
C GLU A 129 -16.54 -14.41 1.21
N LYS A 130 -15.56 -15.18 0.74
CA LYS A 130 -15.76 -16.56 0.25
C LYS A 130 -16.22 -17.55 1.34
N GLN A 131 -16.00 -17.24 2.61
CA GLN A 131 -16.46 -18.07 3.74
C GLN A 131 -17.85 -17.66 4.25
N SER A 132 -18.44 -16.59 3.70
CA SER A 132 -19.74 -16.08 4.10
C SER A 132 -20.86 -16.43 3.12
N ASP A 133 -20.51 -17.04 1.99
CA ASP A 133 -21.43 -17.72 1.05
C ASP A 133 -21.72 -19.15 1.54
#